data_AF-A0AAN0P7T6-F1
#
_entry.id   AF-A0AAN0P7T6-F1
#
_cell.length_a   1.000
_cell.length_b   1.000
_cell.length_c   1.000
_cell.angle_alpha   90.00
_cell.angle_beta   90.00
_cell.angle_gamma   90.00
#
_symmetry.space_group_name_H-M   'P 1'
#
loop_
_entity.id
_entity.type
_entity.pdbx_description
1 polymer ?
#
loop_
_entity_poly.entity_id
_entity_poly.type
_entity_poly.pdbx_seq_one_letter_code
_entity_poly.pdbx_strand_id
1 'polypeptide(L)'
;MAILIIDGTNPIMDAVGDLPTQRVITLQNNGLNDITEPFTQVKVKAGEKFTFTLIGDEAHKQLLENLDQINGLKGSVLEIVLSEPEESAEPVGAL
;
A
#
# COMPACT_ATOMS: atom_id res chain seq x y z
N MET A 1 -10.37 12.58 6.57
CA MET A 1 -9.95 11.44 5.73
C MET A 1 -9.89 10.20 6.61
N ALA A 2 -10.49 9.08 6.21
CA ALA A 2 -10.23 7.81 6.88
C ALA A 2 -8.91 7.25 6.35
N ILE A 3 -7.94 7.07 7.23
CA ILE A 3 -6.66 6.43 6.90
C ILE A 3 -6.90 4.92 7.04
N LEU A 4 -6.75 4.17 5.95
CA LEU A 4 -6.81 2.71 6.02
C LEU A 4 -5.47 2.20 6.58
N ILE A 5 -5.53 1.49 7.71
CA ILE A 5 -4.38 0.82 8.32
C ILE A 5 -4.61 -0.69 8.19
N ILE A 6 -3.63 -1.36 7.61
CA ILE A 6 -3.65 -2.81 7.38
C ILE A 6 -2.55 -3.39 8.24
N ASP A 7 -2.96 -4.13 9.27
CA ASP A 7 -2.05 -4.89 10.09
C ASP A 7 -1.81 -6.25 9.44
N GLY A 8 -0.61 -6.39 8.85
CA GLY A 8 -0.18 -7.65 8.25
C GLY A 8 0.75 -8.44 9.18
N THR A 9 0.90 -8.03 10.44
CA THR A 9 1.63 -8.83 11.42
C THR A 9 0.87 -10.11 11.70
N ASN A 10 1.59 -11.20 11.93
CA ASN A 10 1.01 -12.49 12.23
C ASN A 10 1.67 -13.02 13.53
N PRO A 11 0.95 -13.64 14.47
CA PRO A 11 1.51 -14.12 15.74
C PRO A 11 2.75 -15.03 15.60
N ILE A 12 2.91 -15.71 14.47
CA ILE A 12 4.13 -16.49 14.19
C ILE A 12 5.34 -15.57 13.94
N MET A 13 5.12 -14.40 13.37
CA MET A 13 6.14 -13.43 12.98
C MET A 13 6.63 -12.58 14.17
N ASP A 14 5.71 -12.27 15.08
CA ASP A 14 6.03 -11.67 16.37
C ASP A 14 6.95 -12.59 17.19
N ALA A 15 6.70 -13.90 17.16
CA ALA A 15 7.51 -14.91 17.85
C ALA A 15 8.94 -15.10 17.27
N VAL A 16 9.19 -14.71 16.02
CA VAL A 16 10.54 -14.75 15.40
C VAL A 16 11.25 -13.39 15.43
N GLY A 17 10.67 -12.38 16.08
CA GLY A 17 11.27 -11.07 16.30
C GLY A 17 11.16 -10.10 15.12
N ASP A 18 10.19 -10.29 14.22
CA ASP A 18 9.86 -9.28 13.20
C ASP A 18 9.22 -8.06 13.87
N LEU A 19 9.80 -6.88 13.63
CA LEU A 19 9.30 -5.65 14.24
C LEU A 19 8.08 -5.14 13.45
N PRO A 20 7.02 -4.65 14.13
CA PRO A 20 5.87 -4.07 13.46
C PRO A 20 6.24 -2.71 12.83
N THR A 21 6.86 -2.76 11.66
CA THR A 21 7.28 -1.58 10.90
C THR A 21 6.09 -1.02 10.13
N GLN A 22 5.76 0.26 10.34
CA GLN A 22 4.72 0.94 9.58
C GLN A 22 5.28 1.57 8.30
N ARG A 23 4.63 1.33 7.17
CA ARG A 23 4.99 1.87 5.85
C ARG A 23 3.75 2.45 5.18
N VAL A 24 3.86 3.67 4.65
CA VAL A 24 2.80 4.24 3.81
C VAL A 24 3.02 3.76 2.38
N ILE A 25 2.02 3.08 1.83
CA ILE A 25 2.03 2.52 0.48
C ILE A 25 0.97 3.22 -0.35
N THR A 26 1.34 3.69 -1.54
CA THR A 26 0.38 4.15 -2.55
C THR A 26 0.42 3.22 -3.76
N LEU A 27 -0.69 2.56 -4.02
CA LEU A 27 -0.90 1.75 -5.21
C LEU A 27 -1.54 2.60 -6.31
N GLN A 28 -0.95 2.58 -7.50
CA GLN A 28 -1.50 3.18 -8.70
C GLN A 28 -1.94 2.07 -9.67
N ASN A 29 -3.18 2.14 -10.14
CA ASN A 29 -3.67 1.25 -11.19
C ASN A 29 -3.61 1.96 -12.55
N ASN A 30 -2.65 1.56 -13.36
CA ASN A 30 -2.44 2.03 -14.73
C ASN A 30 -3.24 1.21 -15.77
N GLY A 31 -3.98 0.20 -15.32
CA GLY A 31 -4.83 -0.64 -16.16
C GLY A 31 -6.19 0.01 -16.49
N LEU A 32 -6.92 -0.66 -17.37
CA LEU A 32 -8.27 -0.26 -17.81
C LEU A 32 -9.41 -0.83 -16.95
N ASN A 33 -9.10 -1.74 -16.03
CA ASN A 33 -10.08 -2.41 -15.18
C ASN A 33 -9.74 -2.16 -13.71
N ASP A 34 -10.77 -2.16 -12.86
CA ASP A 34 -10.58 -2.18 -11.41
C ASP A 34 -9.80 -3.42 -10.98
N ILE A 35 -8.88 -3.25 -10.02
CA ILE A 35 -8.09 -4.35 -9.49
C ILE A 35 -8.24 -4.35 -7.97
N THR A 36 -8.53 -5.52 -7.42
CA THR A 36 -8.47 -5.78 -5.99
C THR A 36 -7.17 -6.49 -5.69
N GLU A 37 -6.34 -5.92 -4.82
CA GLU A 37 -5.12 -6.57 -4.35
C GLU A 37 -5.51 -7.68 -3.35
N PRO A 38 -5.13 -8.95 -3.59
CA PRO A 38 -5.67 -10.09 -2.85
C PRO A 38 -5.19 -10.22 -1.40
N PHE A 39 -4.06 -9.64 -1.02
CA PHE A 39 -3.56 -9.69 0.36
C PHE A 39 -4.24 -8.65 1.26
N THR A 40 -4.22 -7.39 0.85
CA THR A 40 -4.79 -6.23 1.52
C THR A 40 -6.29 -6.07 1.29
N GLN A 41 -6.84 -6.74 0.26
CA GLN A 41 -8.22 -6.57 -0.22
C GLN A 41 -8.55 -5.15 -0.67
N VAL A 42 -7.52 -4.32 -0.91
CA VAL A 42 -7.66 -2.95 -1.37
C VAL A 42 -8.11 -2.95 -2.83
N LYS A 43 -9.22 -2.27 -3.11
CA LYS A 43 -9.69 -2.05 -4.47
C LYS A 43 -9.13 -0.74 -5.02
N VAL A 44 -8.29 -0.82 -6.05
CA VAL A 44 -7.76 0.32 -6.80
C VAL A 44 -8.47 0.42 -8.13
N LYS A 45 -9.26 1.47 -8.35
CA LYS A 45 -9.98 1.65 -9.61
C LYS A 45 -9.03 1.99 -10.76
N ALA A 46 -9.44 1.68 -11.98
CA ALA A 46 -8.68 2.00 -13.19
C ALA A 46 -8.33 3.50 -13.24
N GLY A 47 -7.04 3.82 -13.39
CA GLY A 47 -6.52 5.20 -13.43
C GLY A 47 -6.46 5.93 -12.08
N GLU A 48 -6.84 5.29 -10.98
CA GLU A 48 -6.80 5.89 -9.64
C GLU A 48 -5.59 5.43 -8.82
N LYS A 49 -5.31 6.20 -7.76
CA LYS A 49 -4.35 5.86 -6.71
C LYS A 49 -5.09 5.54 -5.41
N PHE A 50 -4.55 4.62 -4.62
CA PHE A 50 -5.05 4.31 -3.29
C PHE A 50 -3.90 4.24 -2.30
N THR A 51 -3.96 5.04 -1.25
CA THR A 51 -2.93 5.13 -0.20
C THR A 51 -3.43 4.47 1.09
N PHE A 52 -2.58 3.61 1.68
CA PHE A 52 -2.84 2.97 2.96
C PHE A 52 -1.54 2.77 3.75
N THR A 53 -1.67 2.58 5.05
CA THR A 53 -0.55 2.22 5.92
C THR A 53 -0.52 0.71 6.09
N LEU A 54 0.62 0.08 5.82
CA LEU A 54 0.87 -1.34 6.03
C LEU A 54 1.81 -1.53 7.22
N ILE A 55 1.46 -2.43 8.13
CA ILE A 55 2.29 -2.78 9.29
C ILE A 55 2.89 -4.18 9.10
N GLY A 56 4.21 -4.30 9.26
CA GLY A 56 4.97 -5.54 9.17
C GLY A 56 5.85 -5.60 7.93
N ASP A 57 7.12 -5.98 8.10
CA ASP A 57 8.07 -6.06 6.98
C ASP A 57 7.73 -7.22 6.03
N GLU A 58 7.22 -8.31 6.58
CA GLU A 58 6.90 -9.50 5.81
C GLU A 58 5.53 -9.39 5.12
N ALA A 59 4.61 -8.63 5.70
CA ALA A 59 3.41 -8.17 5.03
C ALA A 59 3.76 -7.33 3.78
N HIS A 60 4.77 -6.47 3.90
CA HIS A 60 5.26 -5.68 2.78
C HIS A 60 5.90 -6.55 1.69
N LYS A 61 6.67 -7.58 2.05
CA LYS A 61 7.21 -8.55 1.09
C LYS A 61 6.09 -9.31 0.35
N GLN A 62 5.09 -9.82 1.09
CA GLN A 62 3.95 -10.51 0.49
C GLN A 62 3.16 -9.60 -0.46
N LEU A 63 2.98 -8.32 -0.10
CA LEU A 63 2.37 -7.35 -1.00
C LEU A 63 3.16 -7.21 -2.31
N LEU A 64 4.50 -7.08 -2.23
CA LEU A 64 5.34 -6.99 -3.43
C LEU A 64 5.23 -8.24 -4.32
N GLU A 65 5.26 -9.43 -3.71
CA GLU A 65 5.11 -10.70 -4.43
C GLU A 65 3.74 -10.81 -5.11
N ASN A 66 2.68 -10.34 -4.46
CA ASN A 66 1.35 -10.32 -5.07
C ASN A 66 1.25 -9.34 -6.24
N LEU A 67 1.86 -8.16 -6.11
CA LEU A 67 1.89 -7.19 -7.20
C LEU A 67 2.63 -7.74 -8.42
N ASP A 68 3.74 -8.43 -8.21
CA ASP A 68 4.48 -9.11 -9.28
C ASP A 68 3.61 -10.17 -9.97
N GLN A 69 2.90 -11.01 -9.20
CA GLN A 69 1.97 -12.00 -9.75
C GLN A 69 0.82 -11.36 -10.54
N ILE A 70 0.20 -10.30 -10.03
CA ILE A 70 -0.86 -9.58 -10.75
C ILE A 70 -0.31 -9.01 -12.05
N ASN A 71 0.88 -8.40 -12.01
CA ASN A 71 1.51 -7.80 -13.16
C ASN A 71 1.94 -8.84 -14.20
N GLY A 72 2.37 -10.02 -13.77
CA GLY A 72 2.63 -11.17 -14.65
C GLY A 72 1.38 -11.68 -15.36
N LEU A 73 0.21 -11.58 -14.72
CA LEU A 73 -1.07 -12.04 -15.29
C LEU A 73 -1.79 -10.98 -16.13
N LYS A 74 -1.69 -9.69 -15.75
CA LYS A 74 -2.48 -8.58 -16.32
C LYS A 74 -1.65 -7.57 -17.13
N GLY A 75 -0.34 -7.70 -17.16
CA GLY A 75 0.57 -6.87 -17.96
C GLY A 75 0.97 -5.56 -17.27
N SER A 76 1.70 -5.65 -16.15
CA SER A 76 2.31 -4.50 -15.44
C SER A 76 1.33 -3.32 -15.21
N VAL A 77 0.19 -3.63 -14.60
CA VAL A 77 -0.93 -2.69 -14.42
C VAL A 77 -0.97 -2.02 -13.05
N LEU A 78 -0.37 -2.64 -12.01
CA LEU A 78 -0.27 -2.06 -10.67
C LEU A 78 1.17 -1.67 -10.35
N GLU A 79 1.34 -0.48 -9.79
CA GLU A 79 2.65 0.03 -9.38
C GLU A 79 2.56 0.63 -7.97
N ILE A 80 3.60 0.41 -7.15
CA ILE A 80 3.80 1.19 -5.93
C ILE A 80 4.47 2.49 -6.34
N VAL A 81 3.76 3.59 -6.17
CA VAL A 81 4.33 4.92 -6.34
C VAL A 81 4.72 5.50 -4.99
N LEU A 82 5.84 6.20 -4.97
CA LEU A 82 6.21 7.02 -3.83
C LEU A 82 5.13 8.09 -3.69
N SER A 83 4.32 7.98 -2.65
CA SER A 83 3.55 9.13 -2.18
C SER A 83 4.59 10.17 -1.77
N GLU A 84 4.58 11.32 -2.43
CA GLU A 84 5.27 12.49 -1.91
C GLU A 84 4.81 12.64 -0.45
N PRO A 85 5.72 12.85 0.52
CA PRO A 85 5.28 13.21 1.85
C PRO A 85 4.36 14.41 1.67
N GLU A 86 3.13 14.36 2.21
CA GLU A 86 2.31 15.56 2.29
C GLU A 86 3.18 16.61 2.98
N GLU A 87 3.72 17.53 2.20
CA GLU A 87 4.43 18.69 2.70
C GLU A 87 3.41 19.38 3.58
N SER A 88 3.69 19.29 4.89
CA SER A 88 3.01 19.97 5.97
C SER A 88 2.36 21.24 5.44
N ALA A 89 1.03 21.24 5.33
CA ALA A 89 0.28 22.47 5.18
C ALA A 89 0.59 23.31 6.41
N GLU A 90 1.63 24.14 6.35
CA GLU A 90 1.85 25.20 7.32
C GLU A 90 0.64 26.12 7.20
N PRO A 91 -0.21 26.26 8.23
CA PRO A 91 -1.15 27.35 8.23
C PRO A 91 -0.34 28.60 8.54
N VAL A 92 0.27 29.22 7.53
CA VAL A 92 0.79 30.58 7.69
C VAL A 92 -0.39 31.55 7.51
N GLY A 93 -1.35 31.40 8.43
CA GLY A 93 -2.29 32.45 8.78
C GLY A 93 -1.83 33.03 10.12
N ALA A 94 -0.90 33.98 10.08
CA ALA A 94 -0.71 34.91 11.18
C ALA A 94 -0.02 36.20 10.70
N LEU A 95 -0.84 37.26 10.71
CA LEU A 95 -0.53 38.70 10.74
C LEU A 95 -0.36 39.43 9.39
#